data_AF-A0A0A9HJF9-F1
#
_entry.id   AF-A0A0A9HJF9-F1
#
_cell.length_a   1.000
_cell.length_b   1.000
_cell.length_c   1.000
_cell.angle_alpha   90.00
_cell.angle_beta   90.00
_cell.angle_gamma   90.00
#
_symmetry.space_group_name_H-M   'P 1'
#
loop_
_entity.id
_entity.type
_entity.pdbx_description
1 polymer ?
#
loop_
_entity_poly.entity_id
_entity_poly.type
_entity_poly.pdbx_seq_one_letter_code
_entity_poly.pdbx_strand_id
1 'polypeptide(L)'
;MQKYPYNPKSYSAMLTLSCLYSVSNNLRLTLDKCSQRDPSIITLLFALSFEWNKAGSDNRIHSLFERALADDKLKKSVLLWRCYLAYEAEIACNASAARRVFFRAIHSCPWSKRLWLDGFQKLSSILTLKELSDLQEVMREKELNIRTDIYEILLQDDADI
;
A
#
# COMPACT_ATOMS: atom_id res chain seq x y z
N MET A 1 37.78 8.34 -2.97
CA MET A 1 37.12 9.06 -1.86
C MET A 1 35.87 8.28 -1.45
N GLN A 2 35.99 7.43 -0.44
CA GLN A 2 34.92 6.56 0.07
C GLN A 2 34.83 6.84 1.56
N LYS A 3 33.90 7.70 1.99
CA LYS A 3 33.71 8.03 3.40
C LYS A 3 32.22 8.27 3.66
N TYR A 4 31.65 7.38 4.48
CA TYR A 4 30.31 7.41 5.11
C TYR A 4 29.11 6.95 4.27
N PRO A 5 28.88 5.63 4.14
CA PRO A 5 27.66 5.07 3.55
C PRO A 5 26.40 5.19 4.44
N TYR A 6 26.48 5.71 5.67
CA TYR A 6 25.41 5.63 6.68
C TYR A 6 25.12 6.95 7.42
N ASN A 7 25.36 8.11 6.80
CA ASN A 7 24.94 9.39 7.39
C ASN A 7 23.63 9.87 6.74
N PRO A 8 22.49 9.86 7.46
CA PRO A 8 21.18 10.24 6.92
C PRO A 8 21.14 11.70 6.46
N LYS A 9 21.95 12.59 7.06
CA LYS A 9 22.01 14.02 6.66
C LYS A 9 22.77 14.21 5.35
N SER A 10 23.85 13.48 5.13
CA SER A 10 24.62 13.50 3.89
C SER A 10 23.81 12.91 2.73
N TYR A 11 23.10 11.83 2.99
CA TYR A 11 22.23 11.18 2.02
C TYR A 11 21.05 12.09 1.66
N SER A 12 20.40 12.71 2.65
CA SER A 12 19.35 13.72 2.45
C SER A 12 19.83 14.90 1.59
N ALA A 13 21.03 15.43 1.85
CA ALA A 13 21.59 16.57 1.10
C ALA A 13 21.98 16.19 -0.35
N MET A 14 22.54 14.99 -0.54
CA MET A 14 22.83 14.47 -1.88
C MET A 14 21.54 14.26 -2.67
N LEU A 15 20.50 13.74 -2.01
CA LEU A 15 19.18 13.52 -2.60
C LEU A 15 18.50 14.82 -3.01
N THR A 16 18.45 15.85 -2.15
CA THR A 16 17.87 17.15 -2.50
C THR A 16 18.61 17.80 -3.68
N LEU A 17 19.93 17.73 -3.71
CA LEU A 17 20.74 18.18 -4.85
C LEU A 17 20.41 17.37 -6.12
N SER A 18 20.33 16.05 -6.07
CA SER A 18 20.04 15.23 -7.25
C SER A 18 18.60 15.32 -7.77
N CYS A 19 17.62 15.63 -6.90
CA CYS A 19 16.25 15.95 -7.30
C CYS A 19 16.18 17.31 -8.02
N LEU A 20 16.98 18.30 -7.59
CA LEU A 20 17.04 19.63 -8.20
C LEU A 20 17.81 19.64 -9.53
N TYR A 21 18.83 18.80 -9.68
CA TYR A 21 19.74 18.81 -10.83
C TYR A 21 19.60 17.53 -11.67
N SER A 22 18.55 17.38 -12.49
CA SER A 22 18.43 16.49 -13.68
C SER A 22 18.91 15.01 -13.59
N VAL A 23 19.26 14.49 -12.41
CA VAL A 23 19.93 13.19 -12.22
C VAL A 23 18.90 12.13 -11.84
N SER A 24 17.72 12.20 -12.47
CA SER A 24 16.58 11.35 -12.12
C SER A 24 16.85 9.85 -12.30
N ASN A 25 17.63 9.48 -13.31
CA ASN A 25 17.93 8.07 -13.57
C ASN A 25 18.97 7.48 -12.61
N ASN A 26 20.01 8.24 -12.23
CA ASN A 26 20.98 7.73 -11.25
C ASN A 26 20.36 7.60 -9.86
N LEU A 27 19.37 8.44 -9.54
CA LEU A 27 18.57 8.29 -8.31
C LEU A 27 17.77 6.99 -8.29
N ARG A 28 17.05 6.67 -9.39
CA ARG A 28 16.34 5.38 -9.51
C ARG A 28 17.30 4.20 -9.31
N LEU A 29 18.43 4.21 -10.01
CA LEU A 29 19.44 3.16 -9.93
C LEU A 29 20.02 3.01 -8.52
N THR A 30 20.27 4.13 -7.82
CA THR A 30 20.80 4.11 -6.46
C THR A 30 19.77 3.56 -5.48
N LEU A 31 18.52 4.00 -5.57
CA LEU A 31 17.41 3.49 -4.76
C LEU A 31 17.14 2.01 -5.02
N ASP A 32 17.22 1.57 -6.27
CA ASP A 32 17.08 0.16 -6.63
C ASP A 32 18.18 -0.71 -6.02
N LYS A 33 19.44 -0.24 -6.08
CA LYS A 33 20.58 -0.91 -5.44
C LYS A 33 20.40 -0.99 -3.92
N CYS A 34 19.93 0.09 -3.29
CA CYS A 34 19.63 0.09 -1.84
C CYS A 34 18.54 -0.93 -1.50
N SER A 35 17.45 -0.95 -2.28
CA SER A 35 16.34 -1.89 -2.08
C SER A 35 16.74 -3.35 -2.28
N GLN A 36 17.68 -3.65 -3.19
CA GLN A 36 18.20 -5.01 -3.40
C GLN A 36 19.14 -5.47 -2.29
N ARG A 37 19.93 -4.53 -1.74
CA ARG A 37 20.91 -4.84 -0.69
C ARG A 37 20.24 -5.08 0.67
N ASP A 38 19.27 -4.24 1.01
CA ASP A 38 18.51 -4.34 2.24
C ASP A 38 17.08 -3.79 2.02
N PRO A 39 16.11 -4.66 1.75
CA PRO A 39 14.74 -4.24 1.46
C PRO A 39 14.11 -3.63 2.72
N SER A 40 14.02 -2.30 2.74
CA SER A 40 13.41 -1.56 3.85
C SER A 40 12.17 -0.79 3.38
N ILE A 41 11.18 -0.67 4.27
CA ILE A 41 9.98 0.16 4.04
C ILE A 41 10.39 1.61 3.76
N ILE A 42 11.43 2.10 4.44
CA ILE A 42 11.92 3.47 4.28
C ILE A 42 12.43 3.69 2.85
N THR A 43 13.26 2.80 2.31
CA THR A 43 13.77 2.88 0.94
C THR A 43 12.64 2.83 -0.08
N LEU A 44 11.62 2.00 0.16
CA LEU A 44 10.45 1.93 -0.70
C LEU A 44 9.62 3.22 -0.68
N LEU A 45 9.31 3.76 0.51
CA LEU A 45 8.56 5.01 0.64
C LEU A 45 9.28 6.17 -0.04
N PHE A 46 10.62 6.22 0.08
CA PHE A 46 11.41 7.19 -0.66
C PHE A 46 11.31 6.99 -2.17
N ALA A 47 11.45 5.75 -2.67
CA ALA A 47 11.29 5.47 -4.10
C ALA A 47 9.89 5.85 -4.62
N LEU A 48 8.83 5.55 -3.86
CA LEU A 48 7.45 5.92 -4.21
C LEU A 48 7.26 7.45 -4.23
N SER A 49 7.75 8.16 -3.22
CA SER A 49 7.67 9.63 -3.16
C SER A 49 8.35 10.31 -4.35
N PHE A 50 9.41 9.70 -4.87
CA PHE A 50 10.14 10.19 -6.02
C PHE A 50 9.42 9.92 -7.36
N GLU A 51 8.68 8.82 -7.48
CA GLU A 51 7.91 8.51 -8.69
C GLU A 51 6.55 9.21 -8.73
N TRP A 52 5.98 9.58 -7.58
CA TRP A 52 4.62 10.12 -7.45
C TRP A 52 4.29 11.31 -8.37
N ASN A 53 5.26 12.20 -8.61
CA ASN A 53 5.06 13.41 -9.41
C ASN A 53 5.42 13.24 -10.89
N LYS A 54 5.72 12.01 -11.32
CA LYS A 54 6.18 11.72 -12.69
C LYS A 54 5.06 11.09 -13.50
N ALA A 55 4.66 11.76 -14.58
CA ALA A 55 3.70 11.22 -15.53
C ALA A 55 4.21 9.89 -16.15
N GLY A 56 3.33 8.90 -16.28
CA GLY A 56 3.64 7.59 -16.85
C GLY A 56 4.50 6.68 -15.96
N SER A 57 4.59 6.96 -14.66
CA SER A 57 5.35 6.15 -13.71
C SER A 57 4.55 4.98 -13.11
N ASP A 58 3.32 4.72 -13.55
CA ASP A 58 2.44 3.72 -12.95
C ASP A 58 3.08 2.33 -12.93
N ASN A 59 3.54 1.85 -14.08
CA ASN A 59 4.26 0.57 -14.20
C ASN A 59 5.46 0.48 -13.23
N ARG A 60 6.14 1.62 -13.01
CA ARG A 60 7.26 1.69 -12.07
C ARG A 60 6.79 1.61 -10.64
N ILE A 61 5.73 2.31 -10.27
CA ILE A 61 5.11 2.26 -8.94
C ILE A 61 4.64 0.83 -8.63
N HIS A 62 3.93 0.17 -9.55
CA HIS A 62 3.54 -1.24 -9.39
C HIS A 62 4.78 -2.12 -9.20
N SER A 63 5.83 -1.95 -10.03
CA SER A 63 7.07 -2.73 -9.89
C SER A 63 7.72 -2.56 -8.51
N LEU A 64 7.65 -1.37 -7.93
CA LEU A 64 8.20 -1.08 -6.60
C LEU A 64 7.41 -1.82 -5.52
N PHE A 65 6.07 -1.78 -5.56
CA PHE A 65 5.22 -2.51 -4.65
C PHE A 65 5.41 -4.02 -4.77
N GLU A 66 5.34 -4.58 -5.97
CA GLU A 66 5.47 -6.03 -6.18
C GLU A 66 6.85 -6.56 -5.76
N ARG A 67 7.92 -5.81 -6.04
CA ARG A 67 9.26 -6.16 -5.56
C ARG A 67 9.37 -6.14 -4.04
N ALA A 68 8.78 -5.14 -3.39
CA ALA A 68 8.78 -5.07 -1.93
C ALA A 68 7.95 -6.21 -1.33
N LEU A 69 6.82 -6.55 -1.92
CA LEU A 69 5.94 -7.63 -1.47
C LEU A 69 6.48 -9.03 -1.77
N ALA A 70 7.49 -9.16 -2.63
CA ALA A 70 8.22 -10.41 -2.82
C ALA A 70 9.12 -10.77 -1.62
N ASP A 71 9.46 -9.80 -0.77
CA ASP A 71 10.23 -10.03 0.46
C ASP A 71 9.33 -10.51 1.61
N ASP A 72 9.72 -11.61 2.27
CA ASP A 72 8.94 -12.27 3.31
C ASP A 72 8.72 -11.43 4.59
N LYS A 73 9.62 -10.47 4.86
CA LYS A 73 9.49 -9.56 5.99
C LYS A 73 8.56 -8.41 5.63
N LEU A 74 8.79 -7.80 4.46
CA LEU A 74 8.01 -6.66 4.00
C LEU A 74 6.56 -7.02 3.66
N LYS A 75 6.29 -8.22 3.15
CA LYS A 75 4.91 -8.66 2.87
C LYS A 75 4.02 -8.77 4.10
N LYS A 76 4.59 -8.82 5.31
CA LYS A 76 3.85 -8.78 6.58
C LYS A 76 3.59 -7.35 7.06
N SER A 77 4.09 -6.35 6.35
CA SER A 77 3.87 -4.94 6.67
C SER A 77 2.47 -4.51 6.26
N VAL A 78 1.62 -4.26 7.25
CA VAL A 78 0.28 -3.69 7.06
C VAL A 78 0.35 -2.35 6.33
N LEU A 79 1.32 -1.49 6.68
CA LEU A 79 1.46 -0.17 6.06
C LEU A 79 1.68 -0.27 4.55
N LEU A 80 2.52 -1.22 4.12
CA LEU A 80 2.83 -1.44 2.71
C LEU A 80 1.57 -1.81 1.91
N TRP A 81 0.79 -2.76 2.42
CA TRP A 81 -0.47 -3.15 1.78
C TRP A 81 -1.49 -2.02 1.73
N ARG A 82 -1.62 -1.23 2.81
CA ARG A 82 -2.54 -0.10 2.85
C ARG A 82 -2.14 0.98 1.84
N CYS A 83 -0.86 1.27 1.70
CA CYS A 83 -0.35 2.19 0.67
C CYS A 83 -0.62 1.68 -0.74
N TYR A 84 -0.42 0.38 -1.00
CA TYR A 84 -0.67 -0.20 -2.32
C TYR A 84 -2.16 -0.20 -2.66
N LEU A 85 -3.01 -0.60 -1.71
CA LEU A 85 -4.46 -0.56 -1.87
C LEU A 85 -4.98 0.85 -2.13
N ALA A 86 -4.49 1.85 -1.37
CA ALA A 86 -4.87 3.25 -1.58
C ALA A 86 -4.42 3.75 -2.96
N TYR A 87 -3.20 3.40 -3.40
CA TYR A 87 -2.72 3.76 -4.72
C TYR A 87 -3.63 3.20 -5.83
N GLU A 88 -3.96 1.91 -5.78
CA GLU A 88 -4.83 1.30 -6.79
C GLU A 88 -6.24 1.88 -6.78
N ALA A 89 -6.81 2.13 -5.60
CA ALA A 89 -8.19 2.59 -5.46
C ALA A 89 -8.37 4.07 -5.78
N GLU A 90 -7.43 4.94 -5.38
CA GLU A 90 -7.62 6.40 -5.37
C GLU A 90 -6.81 7.12 -6.46
N ILE A 91 -5.72 6.51 -6.95
CA ILE A 91 -4.76 7.20 -7.81
C ILE A 91 -4.74 6.56 -9.18
N ALA A 92 -4.47 5.26 -9.25
CA ALA A 92 -4.59 4.50 -10.49
C ALA A 92 -6.06 4.29 -10.87
N CYS A 93 -6.99 4.51 -9.93
CA CYS A 93 -8.44 4.32 -10.09
C CYS A 93 -8.80 2.95 -10.72
N ASN A 94 -8.03 1.91 -10.38
CA ASN A 94 -8.19 0.57 -10.90
C ASN A 94 -8.87 -0.33 -9.86
N ALA A 95 -10.20 -0.28 -9.85
CA ALA A 95 -11.07 -1.11 -9.02
C ALA A 95 -10.69 -2.61 -9.01
N SER A 96 -10.39 -3.16 -10.19
CA SER A 96 -10.05 -4.57 -10.33
C SER A 96 -8.71 -4.92 -9.67
N ALA A 97 -7.72 -4.04 -9.79
CA ALA A 97 -6.41 -4.22 -9.18
C ALA A 97 -6.48 -3.99 -7.67
N ALA A 98 -7.18 -2.96 -7.21
CA ALA A 98 -7.45 -2.69 -5.80
C ALA A 98 -8.09 -3.92 -5.12
N ARG A 99 -9.09 -4.54 -5.77
CA ARG A 99 -9.70 -5.79 -5.29
C ARG A 99 -8.67 -6.92 -5.15
N ARG A 100 -7.85 -7.18 -6.17
CA ARG A 100 -6.79 -8.21 -6.09
C ARG A 100 -5.77 -7.92 -4.98
N VAL A 101 -5.36 -6.66 -4.83
CA VAL A 101 -4.42 -6.24 -3.79
C VAL A 101 -5.02 -6.44 -2.41
N PHE A 102 -6.28 -6.07 -2.21
CA PHE A 102 -6.97 -6.25 -0.93
C PHE A 102 -7.03 -7.72 -0.50
N PHE A 103 -7.44 -8.63 -1.38
CA PHE A 103 -7.48 -10.06 -1.06
C PHE A 103 -6.09 -10.61 -0.72
N ARG A 104 -5.05 -10.23 -1.47
CA ARG A 104 -3.66 -10.61 -1.14
C ARG A 104 -3.22 -10.05 0.23
N ALA A 105 -3.65 -8.83 0.54
CA ALA A 105 -3.29 -8.15 1.77
C ALA A 105 -3.88 -8.83 3.00
N ILE A 106 -5.17 -9.18 2.99
CA ILE A 106 -5.83 -9.85 4.13
C ILE A 106 -5.30 -11.26 4.35
N HIS A 107 -4.87 -11.96 3.29
CA HIS A 107 -4.17 -13.24 3.44
C HIS A 107 -2.78 -13.08 4.07
N SER A 108 -2.07 -12.00 3.75
CA SER A 108 -0.72 -11.76 4.27
C SER A 108 -0.71 -11.16 5.69
N CYS A 109 -1.73 -10.36 6.01
CA CYS A 109 -1.86 -9.61 7.25
C CYS A 109 -3.28 -9.75 7.87
N PRO A 110 -3.74 -10.97 8.19
CA PRO A 110 -5.11 -11.21 8.65
C PRO A 110 -5.45 -10.50 9.97
N TRP A 111 -4.46 -10.24 10.84
CA TRP A 111 -4.64 -9.60 12.15
C TRP A 111 -4.96 -8.10 12.10
N SER A 112 -4.84 -7.45 10.95
CA SER A 112 -4.97 -6.00 10.86
C SER A 112 -6.40 -5.54 10.61
N LYS A 113 -7.15 -5.27 11.68
CA LYS A 113 -8.51 -4.70 11.58
C LYS A 113 -8.60 -3.49 10.63
N ARG A 114 -7.59 -2.61 10.68
CA ARG A 114 -7.58 -1.39 9.87
C ARG A 114 -7.44 -1.68 8.37
N LEU A 115 -6.71 -2.74 8.01
CA LEU A 115 -6.61 -3.18 6.61
C LEU A 115 -7.94 -3.72 6.09
N TRP A 116 -8.66 -4.49 6.89
CA TRP A 116 -10.01 -4.96 6.56
C TRP A 116 -10.95 -3.78 6.32
N LEU A 117 -11.00 -2.83 7.25
CA LEU A 117 -11.85 -1.64 7.15
C LEU A 117 -11.52 -0.78 5.93
N ASP A 118 -10.23 -0.60 5.60
CA ASP A 118 -9.83 0.09 4.37
C ASP A 118 -10.40 -0.60 3.12
N GLY A 119 -10.45 -1.93 3.10
CA GLY A 119 -11.07 -2.70 2.02
C GLY A 119 -12.57 -2.48 1.91
N PHE A 120 -13.30 -2.60 3.03
CA PHE A 120 -14.73 -2.31 3.08
C PHE A 120 -15.04 -0.90 2.57
N GLN A 121 -14.28 0.10 3.01
CA GLN A 121 -14.50 1.49 2.62
C GLN A 121 -14.17 1.75 1.14
N LYS A 122 -13.04 1.21 0.64
CA LYS A 122 -12.56 1.52 -0.72
C LYS A 122 -13.20 0.66 -1.80
N LEU A 123 -13.71 -0.52 -1.44
CA LEU A 123 -14.26 -1.49 -2.39
C LEU A 123 -15.78 -1.66 -2.27
N SER A 124 -16.45 -0.91 -1.40
CA SER A 124 -17.92 -0.98 -1.19
C SER A 124 -18.72 -0.76 -2.48
N SER A 125 -18.22 0.06 -3.40
CA SER A 125 -18.88 0.34 -4.68
C SER A 125 -18.70 -0.76 -5.73
N ILE A 126 -17.75 -1.68 -5.53
CA ILE A 126 -17.34 -2.70 -6.50
C ILE A 126 -17.73 -4.11 -6.03
N LEU A 127 -17.71 -4.35 -4.72
CA LEU A 127 -18.11 -5.61 -4.11
C LEU A 127 -19.61 -5.66 -3.91
N THR A 128 -20.19 -6.81 -4.19
CA THR A 128 -21.61 -7.06 -3.91
C THR A 128 -21.87 -7.18 -2.41
N LEU A 129 -23.10 -6.91 -1.97
CA LEU A 129 -23.52 -7.10 -0.58
C LEU A 129 -23.22 -8.50 -0.06
N LYS A 130 -23.37 -9.52 -0.92
CA LYS A 130 -23.02 -10.91 -0.60
C LYS A 130 -21.53 -11.06 -0.31
N GLU A 131 -20.66 -10.56 -1.19
CA GLU A 131 -19.21 -10.63 -1.00
C GLU A 131 -18.75 -9.87 0.26
N LEU A 132 -19.39 -8.75 0.59
CA LEU A 132 -19.11 -8.02 1.82
C LEU A 132 -19.55 -8.80 3.07
N SER A 133 -20.70 -9.49 3.01
CA SER A 133 -21.18 -10.35 4.09
C SER A 133 -20.26 -11.55 4.31
N ASP A 134 -19.88 -12.25 3.23
CA ASP A 134 -18.93 -13.37 3.26
C ASP A 134 -17.57 -12.91 3.84
N LEU A 135 -17.09 -11.73 3.43
CA LEU A 135 -15.87 -11.14 3.94
C LEU A 135 -15.96 -10.79 5.44
N GLN A 136 -17.11 -10.31 5.90
CA GLN A 136 -17.36 -10.04 7.31
C GLN A 136 -17.34 -11.33 8.14
N GLU A 137 -17.86 -12.44 7.62
CA GLU A 137 -17.79 -13.75 8.26
C GLU A 137 -16.34 -14.21 8.42
N VAL A 138 -15.54 -14.15 7.36
CA VAL A 138 -14.10 -14.47 7.43
C VAL A 138 -13.38 -13.54 8.42
N MET A 139 -13.74 -12.26 8.48
CA MET A 139 -13.17 -11.32 9.44
C MET A 139 -13.50 -11.73 10.89
N ARG A 140 -14.75 -12.17 11.16
CA ARG A 140 -15.17 -12.69 12.47
C ARG A 140 -14.44 -13.97 12.85
N GLU A 141 -14.22 -14.90 11.90
CA GLU A 141 -13.43 -16.12 12.13
C GLU A 141 -11.98 -15.81 12.54
N LYS A 142 -11.45 -14.64 12.17
CA LYS A 142 -10.13 -14.15 12.61
C LYS A 142 -10.18 -13.37 13.93
N GLU A 143 -11.29 -13.47 14.67
CA GLU A 143 -11.54 -12.76 15.93
C GLU A 143 -11.50 -11.22 15.79
N LEU A 144 -11.71 -10.71 14.57
CA LEU A 144 -11.77 -9.28 14.29
C LEU A 144 -13.23 -8.82 14.25
N ASN A 145 -13.74 -8.35 15.39
CA ASN A 145 -15.13 -7.92 15.50
C ASN A 145 -15.31 -6.45 15.09
N ILE A 146 -16.31 -6.14 14.28
CA ILE A 146 -16.77 -4.77 14.03
C ILE A 146 -17.77 -4.41 15.15
N ARG A 147 -17.70 -3.16 15.65
CA ARG A 147 -18.52 -2.73 16.81
C ARG A 147 -20.00 -2.57 16.45
N THR A 148 -20.27 -2.35 15.17
CA THR A 148 -21.60 -2.17 14.61
C THR A 148 -21.85 -3.36 13.70
N ASP A 149 -22.94 -4.09 13.94
CA ASP A 149 -23.36 -5.16 13.04
C ASP A 149 -23.83 -4.54 11.71
N ILE A 150 -23.56 -5.19 10.58
CA ILE A 150 -24.00 -4.69 9.26
C ILE A 150 -25.54 -4.58 9.24
N TYR A 151 -26.23 -5.46 9.96
CA TYR A 151 -27.67 -5.42 10.15
C TYR A 151 -28.15 -4.17 10.89
N GLU A 152 -27.36 -3.62 11.80
CA GLU A 152 -27.72 -2.41 12.57
C GLU A 152 -27.67 -1.15 11.68
N ILE A 153 -26.77 -1.13 10.68
CA ILE A 153 -26.66 -0.07 9.68
C ILE A 153 -27.82 -0.17 8.67
N LEU A 154 -28.13 -1.39 8.19
CA LEU A 154 -29.25 -1.62 7.27
C LEU A 154 -30.61 -1.26 7.89
N LEU A 155 -30.78 -1.49 9.19
CA LEU A 155 -31.99 -1.09 9.92
C LEU A 155 -32.13 0.43 10.10
N GLN A 156 -31.05 1.20 10.02
CA GLN A 156 -31.12 2.67 10.05
C GLN A 156 -31.57 3.24 8.70
N ASP A 157 -31.13 2.65 7.58
CA ASP A 157 -31.54 3.13 6.25
C ASP A 157 -33.03 2.87 5.95
N ASP A 158 -33.64 1.82 6.53
CA ASP A 158 -35.08 1.53 6.43
C ASP A 158 -35.96 2.37 7.40
N ALA A 159 -35.36 2.97 8.43
CA ALA A 159 -36.07 3.76 9.45
C ALA A 159 -36.17 5.27 9.10
N ASP A 160 -35.45 5.71 8.06
CA ASP A 160 -35.44 7.10 7.57
C ASP A 160 -36.35 7.30 6.32
N ILE A 161 -37.32 6.39 6.07
CA ILE A 161 -38.39 6.54 5.07
C ILE A 161 -39.69 7.03 5.71
#